data_AF-A0A367GIE5-F1
#
_entry.id   AF-A0A367GIE5-F1
#
_cell.length_a   1.000
_cell.length_b   1.000
_cell.length_c   1.000
_cell.angle_alpha   90.00
_cell.angle_beta   90.00
_cell.angle_gamma   90.00
#
_symmetry.space_group_name_H-M   'P 1'
#
loop_
_entity.id
_entity.type
_entity.pdbx_description
1 polymer ?
#
loop_
_entity_poly.entity_id
_entity_poly.type
_entity_poly.pdbx_seq_one_letter_code
_entity_poly.pdbx_strand_id
1 'polypeptide(L)'
;MKKMSKQDVETVIFENAKTGEALEFQHEQHKAEYGAKHFWKADKKFFELLSTFSAAESKVVAYILQKTQPTKNEFIGAYKTIARKLECDVTTVRNTFKKMMENDMLAKTDDERIWMLNPRLLVKGDIIVKARLMSKYDSLLGRPLSDWIITDSNGNDPLFLPIEYPTPESLDTAKSDFIKVYHLFFETLSGLGGKESEVLNFLVCAMRNSDNTYTGPMKKIAENVNCSKATVQRAMDTLTDKGFVAMEFDCVWRINPSMVIKGNRNKEKVLMDEFLATQKEYDKKRKARKNGKKQKTVKG
;
A
#
# COMPACT_ATOMS: atom_id res chain seq x y z
N MET A 1 -1.24 -8.91 -34.77
CA MET A 1 -0.02 -8.16 -34.39
C MET A 1 -0.31 -6.67 -34.47
N LYS A 2 -0.50 -5.98 -33.34
CA LYS A 2 -0.60 -4.52 -33.31
C LYS A 2 0.82 -3.96 -33.46
N LYS A 3 1.08 -3.17 -34.50
CA LYS A 3 2.32 -2.38 -34.63
C LYS A 3 2.38 -1.41 -33.44
N MET A 4 3.32 -1.64 -32.52
CA MET A 4 3.60 -0.74 -31.41
C MET A 4 4.41 0.46 -31.91
N SER A 5 4.11 1.65 -31.40
CA SER A 5 4.87 2.86 -31.72
C SER A 5 6.24 2.82 -31.03
N LYS A 6 7.29 3.31 -31.69
CA LYS A 6 8.68 3.38 -31.20
C LYS A 6 8.88 4.21 -29.89
N GLN A 7 7.82 4.73 -29.27
CA GLN A 7 7.87 5.73 -28.19
C GLN A 7 7.78 5.16 -26.75
N ASP A 8 7.71 3.83 -26.58
CA ASP A 8 7.51 3.21 -25.27
C ASP A 8 8.68 2.32 -24.81
N VAL A 9 9.83 2.37 -25.50
CA VAL A 9 11.04 1.65 -25.12
C VAL A 9 12.09 2.66 -24.66
N GLU A 10 12.49 2.59 -23.39
CA GLU A 10 13.62 3.33 -22.84
C GLU A 10 14.87 2.45 -22.94
N THR A 11 15.95 2.97 -23.49
CA THR A 11 17.27 2.34 -23.36
C THR A 11 17.86 2.75 -22.01
N VAL A 12 18.15 1.77 -21.18
CA VAL A 12 18.77 1.94 -19.87
C VAL A 12 20.18 1.39 -19.95
N ILE A 13 21.15 2.17 -19.46
CA ILE A 13 22.56 1.78 -19.44
C ILE A 13 22.92 1.40 -18.01
N PHE A 14 23.63 0.29 -17.87
CA PHE A 14 24.21 -0.16 -16.61
C PHE A 14 25.72 -0.17 -16.72
N GLU A 15 26.42 0.44 -15.75
CA GLU A 15 27.87 0.49 -15.71
C GLU A 15 28.38 0.00 -14.36
N ASN A 16 29.37 -0.90 -14.36
CA ASN A 16 30.03 -1.34 -13.15
C ASN A 16 31.17 -0.39 -12.79
N ALA A 17 31.04 0.31 -11.67
CA ALA A 17 32.00 1.33 -11.24
C ALA A 17 33.40 0.80 -10.91
N LYS A 18 33.56 -0.52 -10.69
CA LYS A 18 34.86 -1.15 -10.41
C LYS A 18 35.55 -1.68 -11.65
N THR A 19 34.80 -2.29 -12.57
CA THR A 19 35.37 -2.97 -13.74
C THR A 19 35.30 -2.13 -15.02
N GLY A 20 34.45 -1.10 -15.06
CA GLY A 20 34.15 -0.33 -16.27
C GLY A 20 33.29 -1.09 -17.29
N GLU A 21 32.73 -2.23 -16.90
CA GLU A 21 31.82 -3.01 -17.74
C GLU A 21 30.51 -2.25 -17.95
N ALA A 22 30.05 -2.14 -19.21
CA ALA A 22 28.80 -1.47 -19.56
C ALA A 22 27.85 -2.42 -20.30
N LEU A 23 26.58 -2.42 -19.89
CA LEU A 23 25.50 -3.23 -20.47
C LEU A 23 24.32 -2.34 -20.85
N GLU A 24 23.80 -2.54 -22.06
CA GLU A 24 22.60 -1.85 -22.55
C GLU A 24 21.37 -2.76 -22.47
N PHE A 25 20.29 -2.24 -21.88
CA PHE A 25 19.02 -2.95 -21.78
C PHE A 25 17.90 -2.13 -22.41
N GLN A 26 17.10 -2.78 -23.25
CA GLN A 26 15.87 -2.22 -23.77
C GLN A 26 14.75 -2.50 -22.77
N HIS A 27 14.23 -1.45 -22.15
CA HIS A 27 13.17 -1.53 -21.17
C HIS A 27 11.86 -1.01 -21.76
N GLU A 28 10.87 -1.89 -21.90
CA GLU A 28 9.53 -1.47 -22.27
C GLU A 28 8.85 -0.74 -21.10
N GLN A 29 8.67 0.57 -21.25
CA GLN A 29 7.86 1.34 -20.33
C GLN A 29 6.39 0.98 -20.55
N HIS A 30 5.83 0.21 -19.63
CA HIS A 30 4.39 -0.03 -19.62
C HIS A 30 3.65 1.22 -19.16
N LYS A 31 3.34 2.13 -20.09
CA LYS A 31 2.39 3.22 -19.84
C LYS A 31 1.03 2.62 -19.52
N ALA A 32 0.44 3.07 -18.41
CA ALA A 32 -0.93 2.70 -18.08
C ALA A 32 -1.85 3.11 -19.24
N GLU A 33 -2.69 2.18 -19.71
CA GLU A 33 -3.69 2.49 -20.75
C GLU A 33 -4.51 3.70 -20.33
N TYR A 34 -4.89 4.55 -21.29
CA TYR A 34 -5.77 5.69 -21.03
C TYR A 34 -7.04 5.24 -20.30
N GLY A 35 -7.31 5.80 -19.13
CA GLY A 35 -8.42 5.41 -18.25
C GLY A 35 -8.18 4.18 -17.36
N ALA A 36 -6.95 3.66 -17.26
CA ALA A 36 -6.60 2.64 -16.27
C ALA A 36 -6.51 3.24 -14.86
N LYS A 37 -7.10 2.55 -13.89
CA LYS A 37 -7.06 2.96 -12.48
C LYS A 37 -5.64 2.76 -11.95
N HIS A 38 -4.99 3.85 -11.54
CA HIS A 38 -3.66 3.78 -10.96
C HIS A 38 -3.69 3.10 -9.58
N PHE A 39 -2.79 2.14 -9.36
CA PHE A 39 -2.59 1.47 -8.08
C PHE A 39 -1.16 1.66 -7.59
N TRP A 40 -0.99 1.56 -6.28
CA TRP A 40 0.30 1.35 -5.63
C TRP A 40 0.56 -0.16 -5.52
N LYS A 41 1.82 -0.54 -5.68
CA LYS A 41 2.33 -1.88 -5.36
C LYS A 41 2.75 -1.85 -3.89
N ALA A 42 2.03 -2.57 -3.04
CA ALA A 42 2.31 -2.69 -1.61
C ALA A 42 2.96 -4.03 -1.29
N ASP A 43 4.01 -4.01 -0.48
CA ASP A 43 4.58 -5.19 0.16
C ASP A 43 3.74 -5.61 1.38
N LYS A 44 3.83 -6.87 1.80
CA LYS A 44 3.10 -7.33 3.01
C LYS A 44 3.54 -6.59 4.26
N LYS A 45 4.83 -6.26 4.39
CA LYS A 45 5.38 -5.51 5.52
C LYS A 45 4.76 -4.13 5.66
N PHE A 46 4.30 -3.52 4.56
CA PHE A 46 3.57 -2.26 4.64
C PHE A 46 2.32 -2.37 5.52
N PHE A 47 1.53 -3.43 5.36
CA PHE A 47 0.31 -3.64 6.15
C PHE A 47 0.61 -3.95 7.62
N GLU A 48 1.68 -4.69 7.88
CA GLU A 48 2.16 -4.95 9.24
C GLU A 48 2.51 -3.66 9.96
N LEU A 49 3.28 -2.76 9.35
CA LEU A 49 3.73 -1.53 9.99
C LEU A 49 2.57 -0.56 10.33
N LEU A 50 1.43 -0.66 9.66
CA LEU A 50 0.24 0.15 9.96
C LEU A 50 -0.32 -0.12 11.37
N SER A 51 -0.02 -1.28 11.98
CA SER A 51 -0.45 -1.59 13.34
C SER A 51 0.33 -0.86 14.43
N THR A 52 1.49 -0.30 14.10
CA THR A 52 2.33 0.42 15.06
C THR A 52 1.75 1.79 15.44
N PHE A 53 0.76 2.27 14.69
CA PHE A 53 0.14 3.57 14.85
C PHE A 53 -1.19 3.48 15.63
N SER A 54 -1.38 4.42 16.54
CA SER A 54 -2.67 4.69 17.17
C SER A 54 -3.68 5.26 16.18
N ALA A 55 -4.95 5.33 16.58
CA ALA A 55 -6.01 5.92 15.76
C ALA A 55 -5.76 7.39 15.40
N ALA A 56 -5.09 8.17 16.25
CA ALA A 56 -4.75 9.54 15.94
C ALA A 56 -3.58 9.64 14.94
N GLU A 57 -2.54 8.81 15.14
CA GLU A 57 -1.38 8.75 14.25
C GLU A 57 -1.78 8.20 12.86
N SER A 58 -2.69 7.23 12.78
CA SER A 58 -3.12 6.64 11.50
C SER A 58 -3.85 7.62 10.59
N LYS A 59 -4.49 8.66 11.13
CA LYS A 59 -5.01 9.80 10.33
C LYS A 59 -3.88 10.57 9.65
N VAL A 60 -2.78 10.79 10.36
CA VAL A 60 -1.58 11.47 9.81
C VAL A 60 -0.91 10.60 8.75
N VAL A 61 -0.75 9.29 9.01
CA VAL A 61 -0.22 8.32 8.03
C VAL A 61 -1.08 8.31 6.77
N ALA A 62 -2.41 8.20 6.91
CA ALA A 62 -3.34 8.23 5.79
C ALA A 62 -3.20 9.51 4.96
N TYR A 63 -3.08 10.68 5.61
CA TYR A 63 -2.88 11.95 4.92
C TYR A 63 -1.56 11.98 4.13
N ILE A 64 -0.46 11.50 4.71
CA ILE A 64 0.84 11.41 4.03
C ILE A 64 0.68 10.56 2.77
N LEU A 65 0.18 9.33 2.91
CA LEU A 65 0.03 8.38 1.80
C LEU A 65 -0.88 8.90 0.67
N GLN A 66 -1.95 9.62 1.00
CA GLN A 66 -2.84 10.25 0.01
C GLN A 66 -2.19 11.41 -0.75
N LYS A 67 -1.21 12.09 -0.12
CA LYS A 67 -0.56 13.27 -0.69
C LYS A 67 0.84 13.00 -1.22
N THR A 68 1.35 11.78 -1.07
CA THR A 68 2.59 11.33 -1.71
C THR A 68 2.47 11.39 -3.22
N GLN A 69 3.41 12.06 -3.86
CA GLN A 69 3.56 12.14 -5.31
C GLN A 69 4.04 10.79 -5.83
N PRO A 70 3.26 10.09 -6.67
CA PRO A 70 3.60 8.73 -7.05
C PRO A 70 4.84 8.59 -7.94
N THR A 71 5.22 9.64 -8.67
CA THR A 71 6.36 9.62 -9.59
C THR A 71 7.70 9.65 -8.87
N LYS A 72 7.76 10.32 -7.71
CA LYS A 72 8.98 10.47 -6.92
C LYS A 72 8.95 9.69 -5.60
N ASN A 73 7.80 9.11 -5.25
CA ASN A 73 7.54 8.56 -3.93
C ASN A 73 7.72 9.60 -2.80
N GLU A 74 7.56 10.89 -3.11
CA GLU A 74 7.83 11.98 -2.18
C GLU A 74 6.53 12.60 -1.65
N PHE A 75 6.49 12.85 -0.36
CA PHE A 75 5.49 13.67 0.31
C PHE A 75 6.09 15.04 0.64
N ILE A 76 5.36 16.11 0.32
CA ILE A 76 5.74 17.48 0.64
C ILE A 76 4.76 18.05 1.65
N GLY A 77 5.25 18.43 2.83
CA GLY A 77 4.38 19.00 3.84
C GLY A 77 5.08 19.49 5.10
N ALA A 78 4.56 20.57 5.66
CA ALA A 78 4.98 21.11 6.95
C ALA A 78 4.07 20.62 8.08
N TYR A 79 4.65 20.28 9.23
CA TYR A 79 3.92 19.72 10.38
C TYR A 79 2.73 20.58 10.83
N LYS A 80 2.89 21.90 10.91
CA LYS A 80 1.82 22.83 11.31
C LYS A 80 0.63 22.82 10.33
N THR A 81 0.90 22.67 9.04
CA THR A 81 -0.14 22.61 8.01
C THR A 81 -0.93 21.30 8.10
N ILE A 82 -0.23 20.19 8.34
CA ILE A 82 -0.85 18.88 8.53
C ILE A 82 -1.75 18.89 9.77
N ALA A 83 -1.23 19.37 10.90
CA ALA A 83 -1.95 19.49 12.16
C ALA A 83 -3.26 20.29 12.00
N ARG A 84 -3.20 21.43 11.29
CA ARG A 84 -4.39 22.24 10.99
C ARG A 84 -5.41 21.50 10.12
N LYS A 85 -4.96 20.81 9.08
CA LYS A 85 -5.85 20.08 8.15
C LYS A 85 -6.53 18.87 8.80
N LEU A 86 -5.87 18.25 9.76
CA LEU A 86 -6.35 17.05 10.45
C LEU A 86 -6.97 17.36 11.81
N GLU A 87 -7.03 18.64 12.20
CA GLU A 87 -7.53 19.09 13.50
C GLU A 87 -6.91 18.32 14.68
N CYS A 88 -5.58 18.18 14.66
CA CYS A 88 -4.82 17.47 15.68
C CYS A 88 -3.62 18.27 16.18
N ASP A 89 -3.02 17.82 17.27
CA ASP A 89 -1.85 18.48 17.84
C ASP A 89 -0.60 18.28 16.97
N VAL A 90 0.25 19.32 16.89
CA VAL A 90 1.49 19.27 16.11
C VAL A 90 2.44 18.19 16.66
N THR A 91 2.39 17.89 17.95
CA THR A 91 3.16 16.81 18.59
C THR A 91 2.72 15.44 18.09
N THR A 92 1.41 15.21 17.87
CA THR A 92 0.93 13.98 17.24
C THR A 92 1.51 13.81 15.84
N VAL A 93 1.55 14.89 15.05
CA VAL A 93 2.18 14.86 13.72
C VAL A 93 3.67 14.54 13.84
N ARG A 94 4.43 15.25 14.68
CA ARG A 94 5.87 15.01 14.86
C ARG A 94 6.17 13.59 15.32
N ASN A 95 5.43 13.07 16.29
CA ASN A 95 5.59 11.70 16.78
C ASN A 95 5.29 10.67 15.70
N THR A 96 4.28 10.93 14.86
CA THR A 96 3.96 10.05 13.72
C THR A 96 5.13 10.01 12.73
N PHE A 97 5.68 11.16 12.33
CA PHE A 97 6.85 11.21 11.43
C PHE A 97 8.06 10.50 12.05
N LYS A 98 8.32 10.73 13.34
CA LYS A 98 9.39 10.05 14.07
C LYS A 98 9.22 8.53 14.01
N LYS A 99 8.04 8.03 14.35
CA LYS A 99 7.72 6.60 14.31
C LYS A 99 7.81 6.03 12.88
N MET A 100 7.37 6.77 11.86
CA MET A 100 7.50 6.36 10.46
C MET A 100 8.97 6.21 10.04
N MET A 101 9.86 7.11 10.47
CA MET A 101 11.30 6.98 10.24
C MET A 101 11.91 5.78 10.99
N GLU A 102 11.58 5.62 12.27
CA GLU A 102 12.05 4.49 13.10
C GLU A 102 11.63 3.13 12.52
N ASN A 103 10.47 3.06 11.85
CA ASN A 103 9.96 1.86 11.19
C ASN A 103 10.40 1.71 9.73
N ASP A 104 11.36 2.51 9.26
CA ASP A 104 11.85 2.51 7.88
C ASP A 104 10.75 2.71 6.83
N MET A 105 9.74 3.53 7.16
CA MET A 105 8.69 3.89 6.20
C MET A 105 9.02 5.17 5.45
N LEU A 106 9.81 6.06 6.05
CA LEU A 106 10.03 7.41 5.58
C LEU A 106 11.49 7.82 5.77
N ALA A 107 12.08 8.47 4.78
CA ALA A 107 13.38 9.13 4.86
C ALA A 107 13.20 10.64 4.69
N LYS A 108 13.97 11.43 5.45
CA LYS A 108 14.05 12.88 5.25
C LYS A 108 14.97 13.15 4.06
N THR A 109 14.59 14.08 3.19
CA THR A 109 15.49 14.56 2.13
C THR A 109 16.30 15.76 2.61
N ASP A 110 17.18 16.28 1.75
CA ASP A 110 17.92 17.52 2.03
C ASP A 110 16.99 18.73 2.20
N ASP A 111 15.82 18.74 1.55
CA ASP A 111 14.77 19.72 1.83
C ASP A 111 13.95 19.27 3.06
N GLU A 112 13.93 20.12 4.09
CA GLU A 112 13.27 19.83 5.36
C GLU A 112 11.77 19.52 5.26
N ARG A 113 11.12 19.87 4.14
CA ARG A 113 9.69 19.68 3.93
C ARG A 113 9.37 18.51 3.01
N ILE A 114 10.39 17.88 2.44
CA ILE A 114 10.25 16.77 1.51
C ILE A 114 10.70 15.48 2.19
N TRP A 115 9.84 14.47 2.09
CA TRP A 115 10.01 13.18 2.71
C TRP A 115 9.81 12.08 1.68
N MET A 116 10.71 11.12 1.61
CA MET A 116 10.60 10.02 0.67
C MET A 116 10.01 8.78 1.35
N LEU A 117 8.96 8.23 0.77
CA LEU A 117 8.34 6.98 1.21
C LEU A 117 9.16 5.79 0.72
N ASN A 118 9.44 4.83 1.60
CA ASN A 118 10.23 3.64 1.28
C ASN A 118 9.60 2.85 0.11
N PRO A 119 10.26 2.80 -1.06
CA PRO A 119 9.73 2.13 -2.25
C PRO A 119 9.68 0.60 -2.11
N ARG A 120 10.34 0.03 -1.09
CA ARG A 120 10.20 -1.39 -0.72
C ARG A 120 8.82 -1.69 -0.15
N LEU A 121 8.21 -0.72 0.53
CA LEU A 121 6.90 -0.88 1.16
C LEU A 121 5.77 -0.51 0.21
N LEU A 122 5.90 0.60 -0.52
CA LEU A 122 4.84 1.13 -1.36
C LEU A 122 5.40 1.95 -2.52
N VAL A 123 5.10 1.57 -3.77
CA VAL A 123 5.63 2.26 -4.97
C VAL A 123 4.64 2.22 -6.13
N LYS A 124 4.71 3.20 -7.05
CA LYS A 124 4.11 3.09 -8.40
C LYS A 124 5.22 2.98 -9.43
N GLY A 125 5.03 2.08 -10.40
CA GLY A 125 5.99 1.85 -11.47
C GLY A 125 6.39 0.38 -11.61
N ASP A 126 7.19 0.10 -12.62
CA ASP A 126 7.85 -1.18 -12.85
C ASP A 126 9.07 -1.39 -11.91
N ILE A 127 9.85 -2.42 -12.21
CA ILE A 127 11.03 -2.78 -11.43
C ILE A 127 12.17 -1.75 -11.56
N ILE A 128 12.32 -1.11 -12.72
CA ILE A 128 13.36 -0.10 -12.98
C ILE A 128 13.05 1.16 -12.17
N VAL A 129 11.81 1.65 -12.23
CA VAL A 129 11.34 2.77 -11.41
C VAL A 129 11.53 2.45 -9.92
N LYS A 130 11.14 1.24 -9.49
CA LYS A 130 11.32 0.82 -8.10
C LYS A 130 12.81 0.83 -7.70
N ALA A 131 13.71 0.27 -8.51
CA ALA A 131 15.13 0.21 -8.22
C ALA A 131 15.77 1.60 -8.13
N ARG A 132 15.45 2.50 -9.08
CA ARG A 132 15.90 3.91 -9.04
C ARG A 132 15.44 4.61 -7.76
N LEU A 133 14.18 4.42 -7.35
CA LEU A 133 13.66 5.00 -6.11
C LEU A 133 14.30 4.36 -4.86
N MET A 134 14.54 3.05 -4.85
CA MET A 134 15.23 2.37 -3.75
C MET A 134 16.65 2.92 -3.56
N SER A 135 17.39 3.09 -4.66
CA SER A 135 18.72 3.70 -4.64
C SER A 135 18.72 5.10 -4.01
N LYS A 136 17.79 5.97 -4.44
CA LYS A 136 17.62 7.30 -3.85
C LYS A 136 17.31 7.22 -2.35
N TYR A 137 16.38 6.36 -1.97
CA TYR A 137 16.00 6.17 -0.57
C TYR A 137 17.16 5.68 0.30
N ASP A 138 17.94 4.73 -0.17
CA ASP A 138 19.11 4.19 0.54
C ASP A 138 20.23 5.21 0.63
N SER A 139 20.44 6.02 -0.41
CA SER A 139 21.39 7.14 -0.41
C SER A 139 21.06 8.15 0.69
N LEU A 140 19.78 8.51 0.86
CA LEU A 140 19.32 9.41 1.94
C LEU A 140 19.61 8.86 3.34
N LEU A 141 19.66 7.53 3.48
CA LEU A 141 19.90 6.85 4.75
C LEU A 141 21.37 6.41 4.93
N GLY A 142 22.25 6.73 3.98
CA GLY A 142 23.65 6.29 4.00
C GLY A 142 23.82 4.77 3.98
N ARG A 143 22.86 4.05 3.38
CA ARG A 143 22.90 2.59 3.27
C ARG A 143 23.85 2.15 2.15
N PRO A 144 24.48 0.97 2.28
CA PRO A 144 25.32 0.44 1.22
C PRO A 144 24.51 0.22 -0.07
N LEU A 145 25.13 0.52 -1.20
CA LEU A 145 24.64 0.27 -2.55
C LEU A 145 25.60 -0.69 -3.26
N SER A 146 25.16 -1.26 -4.38
CA SER A 146 26.01 -2.12 -5.20
C SER A 146 27.05 -1.31 -5.99
N ASP A 147 27.93 -2.00 -6.71
CA ASP A 147 28.91 -1.36 -7.60
C ASP A 147 28.34 -1.02 -8.98
N TRP A 148 27.12 -1.44 -9.29
CA TRP A 148 26.46 -1.19 -10.57
C TRP A 148 25.67 0.10 -10.54
N ILE A 149 25.82 0.93 -11.56
CA ILE A 149 25.14 2.21 -11.74
C ILE A 149 24.08 2.05 -12.82
N ILE A 150 22.88 2.60 -12.60
CA ILE A 150 21.82 2.75 -13.58
C ILE A 150 21.73 4.22 -14.03
N THR A 151 21.74 4.45 -15.34
CA THR A 151 21.55 5.77 -15.98
C THR A 151 20.45 5.72 -17.04
N ASP A 152 19.92 6.88 -17.42
CA ASP A 152 19.15 6.99 -18.66
C ASP A 152 20.09 6.95 -19.89
N SER A 153 19.53 6.86 -21.10
CA SER A 153 20.30 6.82 -22.34
C SER A 153 21.14 8.08 -22.62
N ASN A 154 20.90 9.17 -21.88
CA ASN A 154 21.67 10.41 -21.98
C ASN A 154 22.76 10.52 -20.88
N GLY A 155 22.91 9.49 -20.03
CA GLY A 155 23.84 9.49 -18.92
C GLY A 155 23.42 10.39 -17.75
N ASN A 156 22.18 10.85 -17.70
CA ASN A 156 21.69 11.70 -16.62
C ASN A 156 21.34 10.87 -15.38
N ASP A 157 21.41 11.52 -14.20
CA ASP A 157 21.03 10.99 -12.89
C ASP A 157 21.60 9.58 -12.58
N PRO A 158 22.94 9.39 -12.58
CA PRO A 158 23.54 8.11 -12.23
C PRO A 158 23.21 7.70 -10.80
N LEU A 159 22.69 6.49 -10.65
CA LEU A 159 22.29 5.93 -9.36
C LEU A 159 22.89 4.55 -9.19
N PHE A 160 23.55 4.25 -8.07
CA PHE A 160 23.96 2.89 -7.79
C PHE A 160 22.75 1.99 -7.53
N LEU A 161 22.75 0.76 -8.05
CA LEU A 161 21.66 -0.17 -7.81
C LEU A 161 21.58 -0.54 -6.33
N PRO A 162 20.35 -0.71 -5.80
CA PRO A 162 20.16 -1.17 -4.43
C PRO A 162 20.71 -2.58 -4.27
N ILE A 163 21.16 -2.91 -3.05
CA ILE A 163 21.79 -4.20 -2.72
C ILE A 163 20.90 -5.43 -2.99
N GLU A 164 19.58 -5.28 -3.03
CA GLU A 164 18.66 -6.36 -3.40
C GLU A 164 18.64 -6.65 -4.89
N TYR A 165 19.10 -5.70 -5.70
CA TYR A 165 19.23 -5.84 -7.14
C TYR A 165 20.68 -5.52 -7.55
N PRO A 166 21.67 -6.30 -7.09
CA PRO A 166 23.07 -5.90 -7.17
C PRO A 166 23.64 -6.00 -8.59
N THR A 167 22.91 -6.58 -9.54
CA THR A 167 23.31 -6.67 -10.96
C THR A 167 22.11 -6.43 -11.89
N PRO A 168 22.32 -6.08 -13.16
CA PRO A 168 21.23 -5.89 -14.12
C PRO A 168 20.34 -7.15 -14.29
N GLU A 169 20.93 -8.35 -14.28
CA GLU A 169 20.21 -9.63 -14.43
C GLU A 169 19.26 -9.90 -13.25
N SER A 170 19.59 -9.38 -12.07
CA SER A 170 18.73 -9.50 -10.90
C SER A 170 17.43 -8.69 -11.03
N LEU A 171 17.43 -7.63 -11.85
CA LEU A 171 16.21 -6.85 -12.15
C LEU A 171 15.29 -7.61 -13.11
N ASP A 172 15.86 -8.31 -14.10
CA ASP A 172 15.09 -9.08 -15.09
C ASP A 172 14.42 -10.31 -14.47
N THR A 173 15.14 -10.98 -13.57
CA THR A 173 14.63 -12.19 -12.89
C THR A 173 13.77 -11.90 -11.66
N ALA A 174 13.62 -10.63 -11.27
CA ALA A 174 12.87 -10.21 -10.09
C ALA A 174 11.38 -10.55 -10.23
N LYS A 175 10.91 -11.54 -9.46
CA LYS A 175 9.48 -11.85 -9.35
C LYS A 175 8.77 -10.74 -8.58
N SER A 176 7.76 -10.15 -9.20
CA SER A 176 6.91 -9.14 -8.57
C SER A 176 5.81 -9.80 -7.74
N ASP A 177 6.02 -9.99 -6.44
CA ASP A 177 4.94 -10.31 -5.50
C ASP A 177 4.49 -9.05 -4.75
N PHE A 178 3.38 -8.45 -5.19
CA PHE A 178 2.81 -7.26 -4.55
C PHE A 178 1.30 -7.37 -4.46
N ILE A 179 0.74 -6.56 -3.56
CA ILE A 179 -0.69 -6.34 -3.42
C ILE A 179 -1.00 -4.98 -4.05
N LYS A 180 -2.04 -4.91 -4.90
CA LYS A 180 -2.49 -3.63 -5.46
C LYS A 180 -3.29 -2.89 -4.40
N VAL A 181 -2.91 -1.65 -4.17
CA VAL A 181 -3.58 -0.73 -3.24
C VAL A 181 -4.04 0.51 -4.01
N TYR A 182 -5.31 0.87 -3.85
CA TYR A 182 -5.92 2.01 -4.52
C TYR A 182 -6.19 3.16 -3.53
N HIS A 183 -6.48 4.36 -4.05
CA HIS A 183 -6.66 5.57 -3.23
C HIS A 183 -7.62 5.39 -2.03
N LEU A 184 -8.78 4.75 -2.26
CA LEU A 184 -9.80 4.52 -1.24
C LEU A 184 -9.27 3.71 -0.04
N PHE A 185 -8.23 2.89 -0.22
CA PHE A 185 -7.62 2.16 0.89
C PHE A 185 -7.03 3.11 1.94
N PHE A 186 -6.39 4.21 1.52
CA PHE A 186 -5.79 5.14 2.48
C PHE A 186 -6.84 5.86 3.32
N GLU A 187 -8.04 6.09 2.78
CA GLU A 187 -9.17 6.62 3.55
C GLU A 187 -9.64 5.62 4.63
N THR A 188 -9.63 4.32 4.32
CA THR A 188 -9.92 3.25 5.28
C THR A 188 -8.96 3.31 6.47
N LEU A 189 -7.66 3.53 6.24
CA LEU A 189 -6.65 3.60 7.32
C LEU A 189 -6.89 4.72 8.33
N SER A 190 -7.46 5.84 7.87
CA SER A 190 -7.63 7.03 8.68
C SER A 190 -8.50 6.74 9.92
N GLY A 191 -7.90 6.81 11.11
CA GLY A 191 -8.60 6.57 12.36
C GLY A 191 -8.60 5.11 12.84
N LEU A 192 -7.97 4.17 12.13
CA LEU A 192 -7.80 2.81 12.64
C LEU A 192 -6.78 2.78 13.77
N GLY A 193 -7.14 2.16 14.89
CA GLY A 193 -6.20 1.85 15.96
C GLY A 193 -5.37 0.60 15.68
N GLY A 194 -4.30 0.37 16.45
CA GLY A 194 -3.37 -0.73 16.24
C GLY A 194 -4.02 -2.10 16.07
N LYS A 195 -4.99 -2.48 16.93
CA LYS A 195 -5.70 -3.77 16.79
C LYS A 195 -6.61 -3.85 15.57
N GLU A 196 -7.19 -2.74 15.12
CA GLU A 196 -7.99 -2.73 13.89
C GLU A 196 -7.07 -2.88 12.67
N SER A 197 -5.91 -2.22 12.68
CA SER A 197 -4.86 -2.38 11.69
C SER A 197 -4.27 -3.80 11.67
N GLU A 198 -4.10 -4.47 12.81
CA GLU A 198 -3.65 -5.88 12.87
C GLU A 198 -4.69 -6.82 12.23
N VAL A 199 -5.98 -6.61 12.50
CA VAL A 199 -7.06 -7.38 11.84
C VAL A 199 -7.08 -7.11 10.34
N LEU A 200 -6.94 -5.85 9.90
CA LEU A 200 -6.81 -5.49 8.49
C LEU A 200 -5.62 -6.21 7.84
N ASN A 201 -4.44 -6.15 8.47
CA ASN A 201 -3.23 -6.81 7.98
C ASN A 201 -3.46 -8.33 7.83
N PHE A 202 -4.02 -8.97 8.85
CA PHE A 202 -4.34 -10.40 8.81
C PHE A 202 -5.27 -10.73 7.65
N LEU A 203 -6.36 -9.97 7.47
CA LEU A 203 -7.30 -10.19 6.38
C LEU A 203 -6.63 -10.08 5.01
N VAL A 204 -5.81 -9.06 4.79
CA VAL A 204 -5.10 -8.86 3.52
C VAL A 204 -4.09 -9.98 3.26
N CYS A 205 -3.36 -10.43 4.29
CA CYS A 205 -2.36 -11.48 4.17
C CYS A 205 -2.97 -12.88 4.01
N ALA A 206 -4.12 -13.14 4.63
CA ALA A 206 -4.86 -14.41 4.55
C ALA A 206 -5.90 -14.43 3.42
N MET A 207 -6.01 -13.35 2.64
CA MET A 207 -6.93 -13.23 1.52
C MET A 207 -6.61 -14.26 0.45
N ARG A 208 -7.64 -14.99 0.01
CA ARG A 208 -7.53 -15.85 -1.17
C ARG A 208 -7.37 -14.99 -2.40
N ASN A 209 -6.30 -15.24 -3.13
CA ASN A 209 -6.02 -14.50 -4.35
C ASN A 209 -7.18 -14.63 -5.34
N SER A 210 -7.76 -15.83 -5.54
CA SER A 210 -8.76 -16.10 -6.58
C SER A 210 -9.99 -15.19 -6.54
N ASP A 211 -10.58 -14.98 -5.36
CA ASP A 211 -11.90 -14.36 -5.18
C ASP A 211 -11.88 -13.14 -4.23
N ASN A 212 -10.70 -12.76 -3.73
CA ASN A 212 -10.53 -11.63 -2.80
C ASN A 212 -11.32 -11.81 -1.49
N THR A 213 -11.48 -13.05 -1.04
CA THR A 213 -12.17 -13.39 0.21
C THR A 213 -11.23 -13.92 1.27
N TYR A 214 -11.61 -13.75 2.54
CA TYR A 214 -11.09 -14.51 3.67
C TYR A 214 -12.18 -15.49 4.13
N THR A 215 -11.82 -16.75 4.38
CA THR A 215 -12.73 -17.76 4.96
C THR A 215 -12.16 -18.25 6.28
N GLY A 216 -12.88 -17.97 7.37
CA GLY A 216 -12.52 -18.43 8.71
C GLY A 216 -13.32 -17.74 9.81
N PRO A 217 -13.51 -18.41 10.97
CA PRO A 217 -14.22 -17.82 12.09
C PRO A 217 -13.41 -16.69 12.71
N MET A 218 -14.09 -15.71 13.31
CA MET A 218 -13.43 -14.62 14.06
C MET A 218 -12.51 -15.13 15.18
N LYS A 219 -12.77 -16.33 15.72
CA LYS A 219 -11.89 -16.96 16.71
C LYS A 219 -10.48 -17.21 16.14
N LYS A 220 -10.38 -17.63 14.88
CA LYS A 220 -9.10 -17.84 14.21
C LYS A 220 -8.34 -16.53 14.02
N ILE A 221 -9.05 -15.46 13.66
CA ILE A 221 -8.45 -14.11 13.59
C ILE A 221 -7.95 -13.71 14.98
N ALA A 222 -8.77 -13.91 16.02
CA ALA A 222 -8.44 -13.53 17.39
C ALA A 222 -7.18 -14.22 17.92
N GLU A 223 -7.01 -15.52 17.60
CA GLU A 223 -5.82 -16.30 17.92
C GLU A 223 -4.57 -15.74 17.18
N ASN A 224 -4.68 -15.41 15.89
CA ASN A 224 -3.56 -14.87 15.11
C ASN A 224 -3.16 -13.45 15.52
N VAL A 225 -4.14 -12.63 15.90
CA VAL A 225 -3.96 -11.22 16.31
C VAL A 225 -3.69 -11.11 17.83
N ASN A 226 -3.67 -12.25 18.54
CA ASN A 226 -3.53 -12.35 19.99
C ASN A 226 -4.46 -11.38 20.73
N CYS A 227 -5.76 -11.51 20.49
CA CYS A 227 -6.78 -10.67 21.14
C CYS A 227 -8.08 -11.45 21.36
N SER A 228 -9.09 -10.80 21.96
CA SER A 228 -10.39 -11.44 22.17
C SER A 228 -11.24 -11.41 20.90
N LYS A 229 -12.16 -12.39 20.79
CA LYS A 229 -13.19 -12.39 19.72
C LYS A 229 -14.01 -11.10 19.70
N ALA A 230 -14.27 -10.48 20.86
CA ALA A 230 -14.99 -9.22 20.96
C ALA A 230 -14.19 -8.05 20.37
N THR A 231 -12.85 -8.05 20.50
CA THR A 231 -11.98 -7.07 19.85
C THR A 231 -11.98 -7.26 18.33
N VAL A 232 -11.87 -8.50 17.84
CA VAL A 232 -12.00 -8.78 16.40
C VAL A 232 -13.36 -8.32 15.87
N GLN A 233 -14.46 -8.63 16.57
CA GLN A 233 -15.80 -8.21 16.15
C GLN A 233 -15.88 -6.69 15.97
N ARG A 234 -15.37 -5.91 16.93
CA ARG A 234 -15.33 -4.44 16.82
C ARG A 234 -14.50 -3.97 15.63
N ALA A 235 -13.32 -4.55 15.42
CA ALA A 235 -12.49 -4.23 14.27
C ALA A 235 -13.19 -4.56 12.94
N MET A 236 -13.85 -5.71 12.83
CA MET A 236 -14.63 -6.10 11.65
C MET A 236 -15.82 -5.16 11.42
N ASP A 237 -16.49 -4.70 12.48
CA ASP A 237 -17.54 -3.69 12.39
C ASP A 237 -16.98 -2.36 11.86
N THR A 238 -15.85 -1.87 12.38
CA THR A 238 -15.17 -0.66 11.88
C THR A 238 -14.78 -0.80 10.41
N LEU A 239 -14.19 -1.93 10.02
CA LEU A 239 -13.77 -2.19 8.64
C LEU A 239 -14.98 -2.32 7.69
N THR A 240 -16.10 -2.88 8.15
CA THR A 240 -17.34 -2.91 7.38
C THR A 240 -17.91 -1.49 7.22
N ASP A 241 -17.95 -0.71 8.29
CA ASP A 241 -18.49 0.66 8.27
C ASP A 241 -17.66 1.57 7.35
N LYS A 242 -16.36 1.28 7.19
CA LYS A 242 -15.46 1.91 6.21
C LYS A 242 -15.55 1.31 4.79
N GLY A 243 -16.39 0.31 4.57
CA GLY A 243 -16.58 -0.34 3.27
C GLY A 243 -15.41 -1.21 2.81
N PHE A 244 -14.52 -1.61 3.72
CA PHE A 244 -13.37 -2.45 3.40
C PHE A 244 -13.72 -3.93 3.25
N VAL A 245 -14.68 -4.42 4.06
CA VAL A 245 -15.17 -5.81 3.99
C VAL A 245 -16.68 -5.89 4.03
N ALA A 246 -17.22 -6.96 3.46
CA ALA A 246 -18.61 -7.37 3.62
C ALA A 246 -18.70 -8.87 3.85
N MET A 247 -19.59 -9.31 4.74
CA MET A 247 -19.81 -10.74 4.98
C MET A 247 -20.76 -11.28 3.91
N GLU A 248 -20.32 -12.31 3.20
CA GLU A 248 -21.10 -13.00 2.16
C GLU A 248 -21.91 -14.15 2.77
N PHE A 249 -21.21 -15.03 3.48
CA PHE A 249 -21.77 -16.15 4.23
C PHE A 249 -21.13 -16.21 5.62
N ASP A 250 -21.64 -17.10 6.48
CA ASP A 250 -21.04 -17.30 7.79
C ASP A 250 -19.55 -17.60 7.65
N CYS A 251 -18.73 -16.75 8.26
CA CYS A 251 -17.26 -16.81 8.24
C CYS A 251 -16.60 -16.56 6.87
N VAL A 252 -17.34 -16.14 5.84
CA VAL A 252 -16.80 -15.74 4.54
C VAL A 252 -16.90 -14.23 4.36
N TRP A 253 -15.74 -13.58 4.33
CA TRP A 253 -15.60 -12.13 4.24
C TRP A 253 -14.98 -11.74 2.91
N ARG A 254 -15.69 -10.96 2.12
CA ARG A 254 -15.18 -10.40 0.88
C ARG A 254 -14.48 -9.08 1.16
N ILE A 255 -13.26 -8.93 0.68
CA ILE A 255 -12.45 -7.71 0.80
C ILE A 255 -12.71 -6.87 -0.44
N ASN A 256 -12.85 -5.56 -0.27
CA ASN A 256 -13.20 -4.63 -1.33
C ASN A 256 -12.08 -4.54 -2.39
N PRO A 257 -12.29 -5.03 -3.62
CA PRO A 257 -11.24 -5.04 -4.64
C PRO A 257 -10.90 -3.65 -5.18
N SER A 258 -11.77 -2.65 -4.95
CA SER A 258 -11.47 -1.25 -5.29
C SER A 258 -10.49 -0.60 -4.33
N MET A 259 -10.19 -1.24 -3.19
CA MET A 259 -9.21 -0.83 -2.20
C MET A 259 -7.96 -1.70 -2.26
N VAL A 260 -8.13 -3.03 -2.23
CA VAL A 260 -7.03 -4.01 -2.15
C VAL A 260 -7.33 -5.25 -2.99
N ILE A 261 -6.39 -5.66 -3.86
CA ILE A 261 -6.52 -6.89 -4.67
C ILE A 261 -5.16 -7.48 -5.07
N LYS A 262 -5.09 -8.82 -5.23
CA LYS A 262 -4.07 -9.49 -6.06
C LYS A 262 -4.66 -9.95 -7.40
N GLY A 263 -4.12 -9.41 -8.50
CA GLY A 263 -4.51 -9.81 -9.86
C GLY A 263 -4.57 -8.66 -10.87
N ASN A 264 -5.20 -8.91 -12.01
CA ASN A 264 -5.31 -7.96 -13.13
C ASN A 264 -6.58 -7.10 -13.07
N ARG A 265 -6.71 -6.14 -14.00
CA ARG A 265 -7.84 -5.21 -14.09
C ARG A 265 -9.18 -5.89 -14.36
N ASN A 266 -9.19 -6.93 -15.20
CA ASN A 266 -10.43 -7.65 -15.53
C ASN A 266 -11.01 -8.32 -14.30
N LYS A 267 -10.14 -8.92 -13.49
CA LYS A 267 -10.52 -9.51 -12.20
C LYS A 267 -11.02 -8.45 -11.21
N GLU A 268 -10.36 -7.29 -11.11
CA GLU A 268 -10.87 -6.19 -10.27
C GLU A 268 -12.31 -5.85 -10.65
N LYS A 269 -12.60 -5.69 -11.95
CA LYS A 269 -13.93 -5.33 -12.43
C LYS A 269 -15.00 -6.35 -12.04
N VAL A 270 -14.74 -7.64 -12.26
CA VAL A 270 -15.68 -8.73 -11.93
C VAL A 270 -15.94 -8.79 -10.43
N LEU A 271 -14.88 -8.76 -9.61
CA LEU A 271 -15.02 -8.88 -8.17
C LEU A 271 -15.64 -7.63 -7.52
N MET A 272 -15.58 -6.47 -8.20
CA MET A 272 -16.26 -5.26 -7.73
C MET A 272 -17.78 -5.38 -7.78
N ASP A 273 -18.33 -5.92 -8.87
CA ASP A 273 -19.78 -6.12 -9.01
C ASP A 273 -20.28 -7.11 -7.95
N GLU A 274 -19.52 -8.20 -7.71
CA GLU A 274 -19.79 -9.17 -6.65
C GLU A 274 -19.75 -8.51 -5.27
N PHE A 275 -18.73 -7.71 -4.97
CA PHE A 275 -18.60 -7.02 -3.69
C PHE A 275 -19.77 -6.07 -3.41
N LEU A 276 -20.19 -5.27 -4.40
CA LEU A 276 -21.32 -4.34 -4.24
C LEU A 276 -22.63 -5.08 -3.95
N ALA A 277 -22.86 -6.22 -4.59
CA ALA A 277 -24.01 -7.08 -4.31
C ALA A 277 -23.97 -7.62 -2.87
N THR A 278 -22.83 -8.19 -2.46
CA THR A 278 -22.62 -8.70 -1.09
C THR A 278 -22.80 -7.60 -0.03
N GLN A 279 -22.21 -6.42 -0.24
CA GLN A 279 -22.30 -5.30 0.69
C GLN A 279 -23.74 -4.84 0.88
N LYS A 280 -24.50 -4.68 -0.22
CA LYS A 280 -25.91 -4.29 -0.18
C LYS A 280 -26.77 -5.28 0.60
N GLU A 281 -26.54 -6.58 0.43
CA GLU A 281 -27.26 -7.61 1.18
C GLU A 281 -26.87 -7.61 2.67
N TYR A 282 -25.57 -7.52 2.96
CA TYR A 282 -25.06 -7.52 4.33
C TYR A 282 -25.58 -6.32 5.13
N ASP A 283 -25.59 -5.13 4.54
CA ASP A 283 -26.10 -3.91 5.18
C ASP A 283 -27.59 -3.99 5.48
N LYS A 284 -28.39 -4.57 4.57
CA LYS A 284 -29.82 -4.84 4.82
C LYS A 284 -30.00 -5.75 6.04
N LYS A 285 -29.23 -6.85 6.12
CA LYS A 285 -29.27 -7.79 7.26
C LYS A 285 -28.84 -7.12 8.57
N ARG A 286 -27.78 -6.30 8.56
CA ARG A 286 -27.32 -5.53 9.74
C ARG A 286 -28.39 -4.55 10.22
N LYS A 287 -29.03 -3.79 9.31
CA LYS A 287 -30.12 -2.85 9.64
C LYS A 287 -31.33 -3.57 10.26
N ALA A 288 -31.75 -4.69 9.69
CA ALA A 288 -32.85 -5.50 10.24
C ALA A 288 -32.55 -6.01 11.65
N ARG A 289 -31.34 -6.53 11.91
CA ARG A 289 -30.90 -6.97 13.26
C ARG A 289 -30.91 -5.83 14.29
N LYS A 290 -30.44 -4.63 13.90
CA LYS A 290 -30.45 -3.44 14.77
C LYS A 290 -31.89 -3.01 15.12
N ASN A 291 -32.80 -3.01 14.14
CA ASN A 291 -34.20 -2.62 14.36
C ASN A 291 -34.95 -3.64 15.23
N GLY A 292 -34.72 -4.94 15.02
CA GLY A 292 -35.32 -6.00 15.85
C GLY A 292 -34.86 -5.97 17.31
N LYS A 293 -33.60 -5.59 17.58
CA LYS A 293 -33.11 -5.38 18.95
C LYS A 293 -33.80 -4.19 19.63
N LYS A 294 -33.97 -3.07 18.92
CA LYS A 294 -34.66 -1.87 19.45
C LYS A 294 -36.12 -2.13 19.82
N GLN A 295 -36.85 -2.90 19.02
CA GLN A 295 -38.24 -3.26 19.33
C GLN A 295 -38.38 -4.16 20.56
N LYS A 296 -37.39 -5.02 20.84
CA LYS A 296 -37.38 -5.87 22.05
C LYS A 296 -37.10 -5.09 23.33
N THR A 297 -36.28 -4.05 23.27
CA THR A 297 -35.97 -3.17 24.42
C THR A 297 -37.04 -2.13 24.73
N VAL A 298 -37.99 -1.88 23.83
CA VAL A 298 -39.13 -0.95 24.05
C VAL A 298 -40.36 -1.69 24.61
N LYS A 299 -40.37 -3.03 24.55
CA LYS A 299 -41.49 -3.88 24.99
C LYS A 299 -41.17 -4.68 26.26
N GLY A 300 -40.03 -4.44 26.90
CA GLY A 300 -39.65 -5.01 28.20
C GLY A 300 -39.27 -3.89 29.15
#